data_AF-K6ZAR2-F1
#
_entry.id   AF-K6ZAR2-F1
#
_cell.length_a   1.000
_cell.length_b   1.000
_cell.length_c   1.000
_cell.angle_alpha   90.00
_cell.angle_beta   90.00
_cell.angle_gamma   90.00
#
_symmetry.space_group_name_H-M   'P 1'
#
loop_
_entity.id
_entity.type
_entity.pdbx_description
1 polymer ?
#
loop_
_entity_poly.entity_id
_entity_poly.type
_entity_poly.pdbx_seq_one_letter_code
_entity_poly.pdbx_strand_id
1 'polypeptide(L)'
;MISVDRFLKVGWDMPDSIFTLFSESTEGERVSFVSKVTSAAKEINITTAQIDFQQFASLDEAFQSDDWQQVIQSITVPALRSLVIFKNVDAMAQFDCPHAYTLRTILTTAINENVAAIFTAAEAAIHTMFNDSRAPFYSSHFPL
;
A
#
# COMPACT_ATOMS: atom_id res chain seq x y z
N MET A 1 10.88 3.68 12.63
CA MET A 1 9.57 2.99 12.60
C MET A 1 8.53 3.87 13.28
N ILE A 2 7.48 4.29 12.55
CA ILE A 2 6.34 5.01 13.15
C ILE A 2 5.56 4.03 14.05
N SER A 3 5.05 4.48 15.20
CA SER A 3 4.16 3.62 15.99
C SER A 3 2.81 3.47 15.29
N VAL A 4 2.15 2.33 15.48
CA VAL A 4 0.80 2.08 14.93
C VAL A 4 -0.18 3.18 15.34
N ASP A 5 -0.10 3.63 16.60
CA ASP A 5 -0.93 4.74 17.10
C ASP A 5 -0.67 6.04 16.35
N ARG A 6 0.58 6.32 15.97
CA ARG A 6 0.93 7.53 15.20
C ARG A 6 0.50 7.39 13.75
N PHE A 7 0.59 6.20 13.16
CA PHE A 7 0.06 5.93 11.82
C PHE A 7 -1.46 6.13 11.79
N LEU A 8 -2.20 5.59 12.75
CA LEU A 8 -3.65 5.73 12.79
C LEU A 8 -4.11 7.14 13.15
N LYS A 9 -3.35 7.86 13.98
CA LYS A 9 -3.69 9.24 14.34
C LYS A 9 -3.40 10.23 13.22
N VAL A 10 -2.24 10.13 12.58
CA VAL A 10 -1.81 11.07 11.53
C VAL A 10 -2.37 10.66 10.15
N GLY A 11 -2.61 9.36 9.97
CA GLY A 11 -3.11 8.71 8.77
C GLY A 11 -4.47 9.20 8.26
N TRP A 12 -5.22 9.94 9.09
CA TRP A 12 -6.59 10.36 8.77
C TRP A 12 -6.86 11.83 9.04
N ASP A 13 -5.90 12.55 9.62
CA ASP A 13 -5.98 13.99 9.87
C ASP A 13 -5.35 14.81 8.73
N MET A 14 -4.74 14.15 7.74
CA MET A 14 -4.24 14.79 6.52
C MET A 14 -5.20 14.50 5.35
N PRO A 15 -5.69 15.53 4.64
CA PRO A 15 -6.36 15.33 3.36
C PRO A 15 -5.36 14.80 2.31
N ASP A 16 -5.85 14.00 1.35
CA ASP A 16 -5.13 13.46 0.19
C ASP A 16 -4.01 12.41 0.42
N SER A 17 -3.85 11.92 1.63
CA SER A 17 -2.62 11.20 1.97
C SER A 17 -2.64 9.72 1.60
N ILE A 18 -2.02 9.41 0.45
CA ILE A 18 -1.31 8.16 0.23
C ILE A 18 -0.22 8.06 1.30
N PHE A 19 -0.55 7.49 2.46
CA PHE A 19 0.49 7.06 3.37
C PHE A 19 1.22 5.91 2.69
N THR A 20 2.53 6.03 2.56
CA THR A 20 3.36 4.91 2.13
C THR A 20 4.18 4.54 3.35
N LEU A 21 3.79 3.46 4.02
CA LEU A 21 4.57 3.02 5.17
C LEU A 21 5.72 2.15 4.68
N PHE A 22 6.91 2.75 4.71
CA PHE A 22 8.16 2.07 4.44
C PHE A 22 8.67 1.38 5.70
N SER A 23 9.26 0.22 5.49
CA SER A 23 9.91 -0.51 6.54
C SER A 23 11.25 -1.01 6.01
N GLU A 24 12.33 -0.33 6.39
CA GLU A 24 13.70 -0.88 6.45
C GLU A 24 13.78 -2.07 7.44
N SER A 25 12.68 -2.39 8.11
CA SER A 25 12.58 -3.48 9.08
C SER A 25 12.57 -4.85 8.38
N THR A 26 13.04 -5.85 9.14
CA THR A 26 13.06 -7.27 8.78
C THR A 26 11.67 -7.79 8.42
N GLU A 27 11.60 -8.96 7.76
CA GLU A 27 10.33 -9.58 7.38
C GLU A 27 9.39 -9.80 8.57
N GLY A 28 9.92 -10.25 9.71
CA GLY A 28 9.14 -10.43 10.94
C GLY A 28 8.57 -9.11 11.49
N GLU A 29 9.33 -8.01 11.39
CA GLU A 29 8.86 -6.68 11.79
C GLU A 29 7.77 -6.15 10.86
N ARG A 30 7.90 -6.37 9.53
CA ARG A 30 6.86 -6.03 8.55
C ARG A 30 5.56 -6.76 8.84
N VAL A 31 5.62 -8.07 9.08
CA VAL A 31 4.44 -8.89 9.41
C VAL A 31 3.81 -8.42 10.72
N SER A 32 4.62 -8.17 11.76
CA SER A 32 4.13 -7.67 13.05
C SER A 32 3.45 -6.32 12.90
N PHE A 33 4.03 -5.40 12.12
CA PHE A 33 3.47 -4.09 11.86
C PHE A 33 2.12 -4.17 11.13
N VAL A 34 2.08 -4.89 10.00
CA VAL A 34 0.85 -5.10 9.21
C VAL A 34 -0.26 -5.70 10.07
N SER A 35 0.07 -6.69 10.91
CA SER A 35 -0.90 -7.29 11.83
C SER A 35 -1.46 -6.27 12.82
N LYS A 36 -0.59 -5.50 13.49
CA LYS A 36 -1.02 -4.52 14.49
C LYS A 36 -1.85 -3.39 13.87
N VAL A 37 -1.43 -2.84 12.73
CA VAL A 37 -2.17 -1.75 12.07
C VAL A 37 -3.53 -2.22 11.54
N THR A 38 -3.61 -3.45 11.04
CA THR A 38 -4.88 -4.04 10.59
C THR A 38 -5.84 -4.23 11.77
N SER A 39 -5.36 -4.75 12.90
CA SER A 39 -6.18 -4.92 14.11
C SER A 39 -6.68 -3.58 14.63
N ALA A 40 -5.79 -2.59 14.75
CA ALA A 40 -6.15 -1.29 15.27
C ALA A 40 -7.05 -0.48 14.31
N ALA A 41 -6.91 -0.66 12.99
CA ALA A 41 -7.85 -0.11 12.00
C ALA A 41 -9.28 -0.66 12.18
N LYS A 42 -9.41 -1.98 12.42
CA LYS A 42 -10.70 -2.62 12.67
C LYS A 42 -11.37 -2.11 13.95
N GLU A 43 -10.60 -1.85 15.00
CA GLU A 43 -11.11 -1.30 16.27
C GLU A 43 -11.78 0.07 16.12
N ILE A 44 -11.37 0.85 15.12
CA ILE A 44 -11.94 2.17 14.80
C ILE A 44 -12.84 2.17 13.55
N ASN A 45 -13.36 1.00 13.17
CA ASN A 45 -14.29 0.80 12.04
C ASN A 45 -13.75 1.24 10.67
N ILE A 46 -12.44 1.09 10.43
CA ILE A 46 -11.84 1.25 9.11
C ILE A 46 -11.91 -0.09 8.38
N THR A 47 -12.39 -0.05 7.13
CA THR A 47 -12.38 -1.21 6.24
C THR A 47 -10.95 -1.57 5.89
N THR A 48 -10.58 -2.85 5.94
CA THR A 48 -9.24 -3.29 5.58
C THR A 48 -9.30 -4.24 4.39
N ALA A 49 -8.52 -3.98 3.34
CA ALA A 49 -8.30 -4.90 2.24
C ALA A 49 -6.80 -5.11 2.03
N GLN A 50 -6.40 -6.30 1.60
CA GLN A 50 -4.99 -6.61 1.38
C GLN A 50 -4.83 -7.57 0.21
N ILE A 51 -3.66 -7.49 -0.43
CA ILE A 51 -3.21 -8.46 -1.43
C ILE A 51 -1.74 -8.80 -1.15
N ASP A 52 -1.39 -10.08 -1.28
CA ASP A 52 -0.02 -10.56 -1.11
C ASP A 52 0.52 -11.12 -2.42
N PHE A 53 1.40 -10.37 -3.07
CA PHE A 53 1.90 -10.71 -4.41
C PHE A 53 2.78 -11.97 -4.43
N GLN A 54 3.25 -12.46 -3.28
CA GLN A 54 3.96 -13.75 -3.20
C GLN A 54 3.03 -14.97 -3.29
N GLN A 55 1.71 -14.79 -3.14
CA GLN A 55 0.75 -15.88 -3.25
C GLN A 55 0.41 -16.26 -4.69
N PHE A 56 0.84 -15.45 -5.66
CA PHE A 56 0.54 -15.62 -7.07
C PHE A 56 1.81 -15.97 -7.86
N ALA A 57 1.66 -16.70 -8.96
CA ALA A 57 2.78 -17.05 -9.83
C ALA A 57 3.26 -15.85 -10.66
N SER A 58 2.39 -14.87 -10.92
CA SER A 58 2.72 -13.64 -11.64
C SER A 58 1.89 -12.44 -11.20
N LEU A 59 2.33 -11.23 -11.60
CA LEU A 59 1.54 -10.01 -11.41
C LEU A 59 0.22 -10.03 -12.18
N ASP A 60 0.18 -10.64 -13.37
CA ASP A 60 -1.05 -10.77 -14.17
C ASP A 60 -2.10 -11.58 -13.40
N GLU A 61 -1.68 -12.70 -12.79
CA GLU A 61 -2.56 -13.54 -11.96
C GLU A 61 -3.05 -12.75 -10.74
N ALA A 62 -2.15 -12.03 -10.06
CA ALA A 62 -2.52 -11.20 -8.93
C ALA A 62 -3.57 -10.15 -9.30
N PHE A 63 -3.46 -9.49 -10.46
CA PHE A 63 -4.40 -8.45 -10.92
C PHE A 63 -5.76 -9.01 -11.40
N GLN A 64 -5.85 -10.33 -11.58
CA GLN A 64 -7.11 -11.02 -11.91
C GLN A 64 -7.76 -11.66 -10.67
N SER A 65 -7.08 -11.65 -9.53
CA SER A 65 -7.54 -12.29 -8.30
C SER A 65 -8.71 -11.55 -7.63
N ASP A 66 -9.46 -12.28 -6.81
CA ASP A 66 -10.50 -11.73 -5.95
C ASP A 66 -9.92 -10.71 -4.94
N ASP A 67 -8.71 -10.97 -4.42
CA ASP A 67 -7.99 -10.06 -3.53
C ASP A 67 -7.76 -8.69 -4.18
N TRP A 68 -7.37 -8.69 -5.46
CA TRP A 68 -7.22 -7.45 -6.22
C TRP A 68 -8.55 -6.75 -6.40
N GLN A 69 -9.62 -7.47 -6.77
CA GLN A 69 -10.96 -6.87 -6.91
C GLN A 69 -11.42 -6.23 -5.59
N GLN A 70 -11.19 -6.88 -4.45
CA GLN A 70 -11.54 -6.36 -3.13
C GLN A 70 -10.75 -5.09 -2.78
N VAL A 71 -9.45 -5.06 -3.10
CA VAL A 71 -8.61 -3.87 -2.95
C VAL A 71 -9.12 -2.72 -3.80
N ILE A 72 -9.42 -2.97 -5.08
CA ILE A 72 -9.95 -1.94 -6.00
C ILE A 72 -11.30 -1.40 -5.55
N GLN A 73 -12.20 -2.26 -5.08
CA GLN A 73 -13.49 -1.83 -4.52
C GLN A 73 -13.28 -0.93 -3.29
N SER A 74 -12.31 -1.27 -2.43
CA SER A 74 -12.01 -0.49 -1.22
C SER A 74 -11.42 0.90 -1.53
N ILE A 75 -10.74 1.04 -2.67
CA ILE A 75 -10.21 2.33 -3.16
C ILE A 75 -11.31 3.15 -3.84
N THR A 76 -12.12 2.52 -4.69
CA THR A 76 -13.03 3.21 -5.61
C THR A 76 -14.42 3.49 -5.04
N VAL A 77 -14.85 2.80 -3.98
CA VAL A 77 -16.15 2.99 -3.33
C VAL A 77 -15.97 3.79 -2.03
N PRO A 78 -16.16 5.13 -2.02
CA PRO A 78 -15.66 6.03 -0.97
C PRO A 78 -16.48 6.06 0.32
N ALA A 79 -17.46 5.17 0.50
CA ALA A 79 -18.46 5.31 1.56
C ALA A 79 -17.87 5.12 2.98
N LEU A 80 -16.71 4.49 3.11
CA LEU A 80 -16.04 4.19 4.37
C LEU A 80 -14.54 4.48 4.27
N ARG A 81 -13.91 4.83 5.40
CA ARG A 81 -12.45 4.88 5.48
C ARG A 81 -11.88 3.49 5.24
N SER A 82 -10.88 3.39 4.36
CA SER A 82 -10.30 2.14 3.90
C SER A 82 -8.78 2.14 4.02
N LEU A 83 -8.24 1.14 4.71
CA LEU A 83 -6.82 0.80 4.73
C LEU A 83 -6.56 -0.32 3.72
N VAL A 84 -5.79 -0.03 2.67
CA VAL A 84 -5.38 -1.01 1.66
C VAL A 84 -3.91 -1.39 1.83
N ILE A 85 -3.60 -2.68 1.80
CA ILE A 85 -2.26 -3.20 2.10
C ILE A 85 -1.76 -4.04 0.92
N PHE A 86 -0.71 -3.56 0.25
CA PHE A 86 -0.03 -4.25 -0.83
C PHE A 86 1.22 -4.93 -0.27
N LYS A 87 1.18 -6.26 -0.10
CA LYS A 87 2.27 -7.02 0.50
C LYS A 87 3.20 -7.62 -0.56
N ASN A 88 4.50 -7.59 -0.28
CA ASN A 88 5.57 -8.16 -1.10
C ASN A 88 5.59 -7.65 -2.54
N VAL A 89 5.56 -6.32 -2.71
CA VAL A 89 5.51 -5.65 -4.03
C VAL A 89 6.84 -5.64 -4.79
N ASP A 90 7.80 -6.48 -4.41
CA ASP A 90 9.15 -6.55 -5.01
C ASP A 90 9.12 -6.72 -6.52
N ALA A 91 8.19 -7.52 -7.05
CA ALA A 91 8.01 -7.73 -8.48
C ALA A 91 7.60 -6.45 -9.25
N MET A 92 7.07 -5.44 -8.54
CA MET A 92 6.70 -4.13 -9.11
C MET A 92 7.85 -3.13 -9.14
N ALA A 93 9.01 -3.45 -8.54
CA ALA A 93 10.18 -2.58 -8.49
C ALA A 93 10.98 -2.51 -9.80
N GLN A 94 10.39 -2.93 -10.92
CA GLN A 94 11.00 -2.86 -12.24
C GLN A 94 10.65 -1.53 -12.92
N PHE A 95 11.62 -0.92 -13.62
CA PHE A 95 11.44 0.40 -14.25
C PHE A 95 10.33 0.46 -15.30
N ASP A 96 10.03 -0.66 -15.93
CA ASP A 96 8.99 -0.78 -16.96
C ASP A 96 7.97 -1.86 -16.59
N CYS A 97 7.34 -1.68 -15.42
CA CYS A 97 6.29 -2.57 -14.93
C CYS A 97 4.91 -1.96 -15.20
N PRO A 98 4.14 -2.45 -16.20
CA PRO A 98 2.81 -1.92 -16.53
C PRO A 98 1.84 -1.97 -15.34
N HIS A 99 1.96 -3.02 -14.52
CA HIS A 99 1.18 -3.21 -13.30
C HIS A 99 1.43 -2.11 -12.27
N ALA A 100 2.69 -1.70 -12.09
CA ALA A 100 3.06 -0.63 -11.18
C ALA A 100 2.54 0.73 -11.68
N TYR A 101 2.60 1.01 -12.98
CA TYR A 101 1.97 2.21 -13.57
C TYR A 101 0.44 2.21 -13.44
N THR A 102 -0.19 1.06 -13.61
CA THR A 102 -1.64 0.88 -13.44
C THR A 102 -2.04 1.16 -12.00
N LEU A 103 -1.35 0.54 -11.03
CA LEU A 103 -1.60 0.76 -9.61
C LEU A 103 -1.38 2.22 -9.23
N ARG A 104 -0.29 2.84 -9.68
CA ARG A 104 -0.05 4.27 -9.49
C ARG A 104 -1.20 5.11 -10.02
N THR A 105 -1.66 4.85 -11.24
CA THR A 105 -2.77 5.57 -11.86
C THR A 105 -4.02 5.47 -10.99
N ILE A 106 -4.41 4.26 -10.60
CA ILE A 106 -5.57 4.00 -9.72
C ILE A 106 -5.43 4.79 -8.42
N LEU A 107 -4.28 4.72 -7.76
CA LEU A 107 -4.07 5.42 -6.50
C LEU A 107 -4.11 6.93 -6.69
N THR A 108 -3.57 7.49 -7.77
CA THR A 108 -3.60 8.94 -8.00
C THR A 108 -4.94 9.48 -8.49
N THR A 109 -5.79 8.66 -9.12
CA THR A 109 -7.07 9.09 -9.69
C THR A 109 -8.27 8.75 -8.81
N ALA A 110 -8.18 7.70 -8.01
CA ALA A 110 -9.28 7.18 -7.21
C ALA A 110 -9.10 7.37 -5.70
N ILE A 111 -7.90 7.69 -5.20
CA ILE A 111 -7.75 8.06 -3.78
C ILE A 111 -8.43 9.41 -3.57
N ASN A 112 -9.56 9.30 -2.88
CA ASN A 112 -10.14 10.39 -2.12
C ASN A 112 -9.54 10.37 -0.70
N GLU A 113 -9.85 11.39 0.09
CA GLU A 113 -9.37 11.59 1.47
C GLU A 113 -9.68 10.41 2.44
N ASN A 114 -10.43 9.39 2.03
CA ASN A 114 -10.82 8.24 2.85
C ASN A 114 -10.01 6.96 2.61
N VAL A 115 -8.93 7.00 1.82
CA VAL A 115 -8.10 5.81 1.54
C VAL A 115 -6.67 6.00 2.01
N ALA A 116 -6.17 5.08 2.83
CA ALA A 116 -4.76 4.97 3.20
C ALA A 116 -4.17 3.69 2.63
N ALA A 117 -2.95 3.76 2.09
CA ALA A 117 -2.25 2.60 1.54
C ALA A 117 -1.08 2.16 2.44
N ILE A 118 -0.63 0.92 2.31
CA ILE A 118 0.62 0.42 2.88
C ILE A 118 1.27 -0.46 1.82
N PHE A 119 2.58 -0.31 1.64
CA PHE A 119 3.38 -1.15 0.73
C PHE A 119 4.44 -1.87 1.54
N THR A 120 4.52 -3.20 1.40
CA THR A 120 5.64 -3.97 1.95
C THR A 120 6.47 -4.57 0.83
N ALA A 121 7.78 -4.43 0.90
CA ALA A 121 8.74 -5.05 -0.01
C ALA A 121 10.11 -5.13 0.68
N ALA A 122 11.10 -5.74 0.03
CA ALA A 122 12.49 -5.61 0.43
C ALA A 122 12.97 -4.16 0.27
N GLU A 123 13.95 -3.77 1.09
CA GLU A 123 14.52 -2.42 1.11
C GLU A 123 15.01 -1.95 -0.27
N ALA A 124 15.70 -2.82 -1.01
CA ALA A 124 16.17 -2.51 -2.36
C ALA A 124 15.03 -2.24 -3.36
N ALA A 125 13.92 -3.00 -3.23
CA ALA A 125 12.74 -2.81 -4.06
C ALA A 125 12.05 -1.48 -3.74
N ILE A 126 11.92 -1.14 -2.46
CA ILE A 126 11.39 0.15 -2.00
C ILE A 126 12.23 1.32 -2.55
N HIS A 127 13.56 1.26 -2.40
CA HIS A 127 14.43 2.30 -2.92
C HIS A 127 14.26 2.48 -4.42
N THR A 128 14.16 1.37 -5.15
CA THR A 128 13.97 1.43 -6.61
C THR A 128 12.60 2.04 -6.95
N MET A 129 11.52 1.61 -6.29
CA MET A 129 10.16 2.07 -6.60
C MET A 129 9.91 3.55 -6.34
N PHE A 130 10.49 4.10 -5.27
CA PHE A 130 10.13 5.44 -4.79
C PHE A 130 11.24 6.49 -4.97
N ASN A 131 12.52 6.09 -5.08
CA ASN A 131 13.64 7.03 -5.17
C ASN A 131 14.32 7.08 -6.55
N ASP A 132 14.04 6.14 -7.47
CA ASP A 132 14.54 6.23 -8.85
C ASP A 132 13.59 7.06 -9.71
N SER A 133 14.12 8.08 -10.40
CA SER A 133 13.36 8.97 -11.30
C SER A 133 12.57 8.28 -12.43
N ARG A 134 12.91 7.02 -12.75
CA ARG A 134 12.27 6.22 -13.79
C ARG A 134 11.19 5.30 -13.24
N ALA A 135 11.05 5.20 -11.92
CA ALA A 135 10.09 4.32 -11.31
C ALA A 135 8.69 4.95 -11.29
N PRO A 136 7.62 4.14 -11.42
CA PRO A 136 6.25 4.65 -11.42
C PRO A 136 5.89 5.44 -10.15
N PHE A 137 6.43 5.05 -9.00
CA PHE A 137 6.15 5.70 -7.72
C PHE A 137 7.19 6.76 -7.32
N TYR A 138 8.03 7.21 -8.27
CA TYR A 138 9.00 8.26 -8.02
C TYR A 138 8.35 9.52 -7.47
N SER A 139 8.86 10.01 -6.32
CA SER A 139 8.32 11.18 -5.63
C SER A 139 6.83 11.08 -5.23
N SER A 140 6.23 9.88 -5.31
CA SER A 140 4.89 9.60 -4.77
C SER A 140 4.94 9.30 -3.26
N HIS A 141 6.10 9.51 -2.63
CA HIS A 141 6.30 9.30 -1.21
C HIS A 141 6.32 10.64 -0.47
N PHE A 142 5.66 10.68 0.69
CA PHE A 142 6.04 11.59 1.74
C PHE A 142 6.98 10.84 2.68
N PRO A 143 8.25 11.27 2.83
CA PRO A 143 9.06 10.77 3.94
C PRO A 143 8.40 11.27 5.24
N LEU A 144 7.83 10.35 6.03
CA LEU A 144 7.25 10.63 7.34
C LEU A 144 8.11 10.03 8.45
#